data_AF-A0AAD9CDQ8-F1
#
_entry.id   AF-A0AAD9CDQ8-F1
#
_cell.length_a   1.000
_cell.length_b   1.000
_cell.length_c   1.000
_cell.angle_alpha   90.00
_cell.angle_beta   90.00
_cell.angle_gamma   90.00
#
_symmetry.space_group_name_H-M   'P 1'
#
loop_
_entity.id
_entity.type
_entity.pdbx_description
1 polymer ?
#
loop_
_entity_poly.entity_id
_entity_poly.type
_entity_poly.pdbx_seq_one_letter_code
_entity_poly.pdbx_strand_id
1 'polypeptide(L)'
;MRLQRVLLFLALSVCPLFSLTNCEEQRVPEEKLLIVTVATQDTEGFKRFLVSAKHFNYTVKVLGRREKWRAGDYMSATGGGQKVRLLKEALQEMKNEDTIILFTDSYDVIFSSGPRELLKKFQQAKHKVVFSSESLIWPDRHLEDKHPHVTEGNRFLGSGGDAYSQHQDEAGE
;
A
#
# COMPACT_ATOMS: atom_id res chain seq x y z
N MET A 1 61.68 26.19 21.34
CA MET A 1 60.43 25.43 21.65
C MET A 1 59.15 26.11 21.15
N ARG A 2 59.05 26.62 19.91
CA ARG A 2 57.81 27.28 19.43
C ARG A 2 57.55 27.19 17.92
N LEU A 3 57.87 26.08 17.26
CA LEU A 3 57.48 25.91 15.85
C LEU A 3 57.11 24.48 15.44
N GLN A 4 56.88 23.59 16.40
CA GLN A 4 56.52 22.19 16.14
C GLN A 4 55.12 21.82 16.64
N ARG A 5 54.39 22.78 17.23
CA ARG A 5 53.03 22.59 17.76
C ARG A 5 51.91 23.10 16.86
N VAL A 6 52.23 23.85 15.78
CA VAL A 6 51.20 24.40 14.88
C VAL A 6 50.83 23.41 13.77
N LEU A 7 51.71 22.47 13.43
CA LEU A 7 51.45 21.46 12.41
C LEU A 7 50.56 20.28 12.87
N LEU A 8 50.25 20.17 14.17
CA LEU A 8 49.39 19.08 14.66
C LEU A 8 47.89 19.40 14.63
N PHE A 9 47.50 20.65 14.38
CA PHE A 9 46.09 21.07 14.42
C PHE A 9 45.42 21.14 13.04
N LEU A 10 46.17 20.96 11.95
CA LEU A 10 45.62 20.97 10.57
C LEU A 10 45.39 19.57 9.99
N ALA A 11 45.58 18.51 10.77
CA ALA A 11 45.38 17.12 10.34
C ALA A 11 44.01 16.53 10.76
N LEU A 12 43.11 17.31 11.36
CA LEU A 12 41.74 16.89 11.69
C LEU A 12 40.66 17.52 10.78
N SER A 13 41.05 18.21 9.72
CA SER A 13 40.11 18.76 8.71
C SER A 13 40.00 17.87 7.48
N VAL A 14 39.91 16.56 7.69
CA VAL A 14 39.30 15.65 6.72
C VAL A 14 38.34 14.80 7.54
N CYS A 15 37.26 15.42 8.01
CA CYS A 15 36.01 14.66 8.11
C CYS A 15 35.84 14.04 6.71
N PRO A 16 35.80 12.70 6.57
CA PRO A 16 35.29 12.13 5.34
C PRO A 16 33.86 12.66 5.26
N LEU A 17 33.71 13.71 4.46
CA LEU A 17 32.43 14.24 4.02
C LEU A 17 31.70 13.04 3.48
N PHE A 18 30.75 12.59 4.29
CA PHE A 18 29.70 11.68 3.92
C PHE A 18 30.20 10.52 3.08
N SER A 19 30.35 9.36 3.73
CA SER A 19 29.73 8.18 3.14
C SER A 19 28.30 8.60 2.73
N LEU A 20 28.14 9.09 1.50
CA LEU A 20 26.95 8.87 0.71
C LEU A 20 26.88 7.36 0.64
N THR A 21 26.37 6.75 1.71
CA THR A 21 25.64 5.53 1.57
C THR A 21 24.59 5.91 0.52
N ASN A 22 24.84 5.50 -0.72
CA ASN A 22 23.75 5.05 -1.55
C ASN A 22 22.94 4.16 -0.61
N CYS A 23 21.88 4.74 -0.04
CA CYS A 23 20.77 3.96 0.44
C CYS A 23 20.26 3.35 -0.87
N GLU A 24 20.87 2.24 -1.29
CA GLU A 24 20.21 1.37 -2.24
C GLU A 24 18.91 1.02 -1.54
N GLU A 25 17.85 1.71 -1.94
CA GLU A 25 16.49 1.39 -1.60
C GLU A 25 16.35 -0.07 -1.97
N GLN A 26 16.39 -0.96 -0.96
CA GLN A 26 16.42 -2.39 -1.17
C GLN A 26 15.15 -2.74 -1.94
N ARG A 27 15.29 -3.03 -3.22
CA ARG A 27 14.14 -3.18 -4.12
C ARG A 27 13.38 -4.42 -3.69
N VAL A 28 12.11 -4.24 -3.36
CA VAL A 28 11.23 -5.39 -3.11
C VAL A 28 11.04 -6.12 -4.45
N PRO A 29 11.29 -7.43 -4.51
CA PRO A 29 11.02 -8.21 -5.71
C PRO A 29 9.53 -8.17 -6.10
N GLU A 30 9.22 -8.09 -7.39
CA GLU A 30 7.85 -7.93 -7.89
C GLU A 30 6.97 -9.14 -7.54
N GLU A 31 7.56 -10.32 -7.40
CA GLU A 31 6.89 -11.56 -6.98
C GLU A 31 6.39 -11.53 -5.54
N LYS A 32 6.86 -10.59 -4.71
CA LYS A 32 6.33 -10.37 -3.36
C LYS A 32 5.03 -9.56 -3.36
N LEU A 33 4.59 -9.02 -4.50
CA LEU A 33 3.34 -8.27 -4.60
C LEU A 33 2.18 -9.18 -5.06
N LEU A 34 1.11 -9.21 -4.26
CA LEU A 34 -0.14 -9.87 -4.61
C LEU A 34 -1.28 -8.85 -4.67
N ILE A 35 -1.99 -8.82 -5.80
CA ILE A 35 -3.24 -8.08 -5.91
C ILE A 35 -4.37 -8.96 -5.37
N VAL A 36 -5.16 -8.46 -4.44
CA VAL A 36 -6.35 -9.13 -3.91
C VAL A 36 -7.58 -8.30 -4.24
N THR A 37 -8.61 -8.94 -4.77
CA THR A 37 -9.88 -8.25 -5.08
C THR A 37 -11.07 -9.14 -4.80
N VAL A 38 -12.27 -8.55 -4.73
CA VAL A 38 -13.53 -9.27 -4.62
C VAL A 38 -14.32 -9.09 -5.93
N ALA A 39 -14.77 -10.20 -6.49
CA ALA A 39 -15.68 -10.21 -7.64
C ALA A 39 -16.61 -11.41 -7.55
N THR A 40 -17.89 -11.17 -7.25
CA THR A 40 -18.91 -12.23 -7.16
C THR A 40 -19.44 -12.66 -8.52
N GLN A 41 -19.35 -11.79 -9.53
CA GLN A 41 -19.84 -12.01 -10.89
C GLN A 41 -18.78 -11.58 -11.92
N ASP A 42 -18.82 -12.21 -13.10
CA ASP A 42 -17.92 -11.89 -14.21
C ASP A 42 -18.47 -10.73 -15.06
N THR A 43 -18.46 -9.52 -14.48
CA THR A 43 -18.95 -8.28 -15.13
C THR A 43 -17.96 -7.75 -16.18
N GLU A 44 -18.42 -6.87 -17.07
CA GLU A 44 -17.52 -6.18 -18.03
C GLU A 44 -16.48 -5.30 -17.32
N GLY A 45 -16.84 -4.71 -16.18
CA GLY A 45 -15.93 -3.98 -15.31
C GLY A 45 -14.80 -4.87 -14.80
N PHE A 46 -15.16 -6.03 -14.24
CA PHE A 46 -14.19 -7.03 -13.78
C PHE A 46 -13.29 -7.57 -14.90
N LYS A 47 -13.86 -7.82 -16.08
CA LYS A 47 -13.07 -8.22 -17.26
C LYS A 47 -12.04 -7.14 -17.63
N ARG A 48 -12.44 -5.87 -17.63
CA ARG A 48 -11.54 -4.73 -17.91
C ARG A 48 -10.43 -4.62 -16.86
N PHE A 49 -10.76 -4.81 -15.58
CA PHE A 49 -9.78 -4.90 -14.51
C PHE A 49 -8.73 -6.00 -14.77
N LEU A 50 -9.17 -7.24 -15.06
CA LEU A 50 -8.27 -8.36 -15.35
C LEU A 50 -7.40 -8.12 -16.59
N VAL A 51 -7.95 -7.49 -17.63
CA VAL A 51 -7.19 -7.11 -18.84
C VAL A 51 -6.07 -6.13 -18.49
N SER A 52 -6.36 -5.09 -17.71
CA SER A 52 -5.35 -4.12 -17.28
C SER A 52 -4.31 -4.74 -16.35
N ALA A 53 -4.72 -5.61 -15.42
CA ALA A 53 -3.81 -6.32 -14.52
C ALA A 53 -2.85 -7.22 -15.31
N LYS A 54 -3.37 -7.96 -16.29
CA LYS A 54 -2.58 -8.80 -17.19
C LYS A 54 -1.61 -7.98 -18.04
N HIS A 55 -2.02 -6.80 -18.51
CA HIS A 55 -1.16 -5.92 -19.30
C HIS A 55 0.14 -5.54 -18.56
N PHE A 56 0.05 -5.34 -17.24
CA PHE A 56 1.18 -5.00 -16.37
C PHE A 56 1.80 -6.20 -15.63
N ASN A 57 1.40 -7.43 -15.98
CA ASN A 57 1.89 -8.67 -15.36
C ASN A 57 1.64 -8.79 -13.84
N TYR A 58 0.51 -8.27 -13.34
CA TYR A 58 0.13 -8.49 -11.94
C TYR A 58 -0.39 -9.92 -11.69
N THR A 59 0.00 -10.50 -10.55
CA THR A 59 -0.65 -11.68 -9.99
C THR A 59 -1.88 -11.26 -9.17
N VAL A 60 -3.06 -11.80 -9.53
CA VAL A 60 -4.34 -11.42 -8.92
C VAL A 60 -5.00 -12.63 -8.25
N LYS A 61 -5.33 -12.51 -6.96
CA LYS A 61 -6.22 -13.42 -6.23
C LYS A 61 -7.63 -12.80 -6.15
N VAL A 62 -8.60 -13.50 -6.75
CA VAL A 62 -10.00 -13.06 -6.79
C VAL A 62 -10.80 -13.82 -5.73
N LEU A 63 -11.45 -13.08 -4.84
CA LEU A 63 -12.24 -13.60 -3.73
C LEU A 63 -13.74 -13.56 -4.05
N GLY A 64 -14.49 -14.49 -3.47
CA GLY A 64 -15.95 -14.51 -3.52
C GLY A 64 -16.55 -14.85 -4.89
N ARG A 65 -15.75 -15.36 -5.85
CA ARG A 65 -16.25 -15.70 -7.19
C ARG A 65 -17.33 -16.77 -7.09
N ARG A 66 -18.50 -16.49 -7.69
CA ARG A 66 -19.73 -17.31 -7.63
C ARG A 66 -20.44 -17.32 -6.27
N GLU A 67 -19.97 -16.57 -5.27
CA GLU A 67 -20.77 -16.32 -4.07
C GLU A 67 -21.88 -15.31 -4.35
N LYS A 68 -23.02 -15.46 -3.67
CA LYS A 68 -24.06 -14.43 -3.71
C LYS A 68 -23.60 -13.19 -2.95
N TRP A 69 -23.71 -12.02 -3.58
CA TRP A 69 -23.51 -10.75 -2.90
C TRP A 69 -24.67 -10.48 -1.92
N ARG A 70 -24.32 -10.15 -0.67
CA ARG A 70 -25.27 -9.91 0.44
C ARG A 70 -25.02 -8.60 1.17
N ALA A 71 -24.09 -7.77 0.70
CA ALA A 71 -23.60 -6.61 1.46
C ALA A 71 -24.31 -5.29 1.08
N GLY A 72 -25.59 -5.35 0.73
CA GLY A 72 -26.39 -4.20 0.31
C GLY A 72 -26.32 -3.91 -1.19
N ASP A 73 -27.05 -2.90 -1.66
CA ASP A 73 -26.98 -2.39 -3.03
C ASP A 73 -26.41 -0.97 -3.06
N TYR A 74 -26.17 -0.44 -4.27
CA TYR A 74 -25.64 0.92 -4.46
C TYR A 74 -26.58 2.03 -3.96
N MET A 75 -27.87 1.72 -3.73
CA MET A 75 -28.89 2.66 -3.29
C MET A 75 -29.03 2.68 -1.75
N SER A 76 -28.37 1.76 -1.05
CA SER A 76 -28.40 1.65 0.41
C SER A 76 -27.32 2.50 1.09
N ALA A 77 -27.64 3.01 2.28
CA ALA A 77 -26.84 4.02 2.98
C ALA A 77 -25.43 3.58 3.39
N THR A 78 -25.16 2.26 3.50
CA THR A 78 -23.84 1.67 3.81
C THR A 78 -23.80 0.19 3.44
N GLY A 79 -22.67 -0.32 2.95
CA GLY A 79 -22.54 -1.71 2.52
C GLY A 79 -21.11 -2.22 2.46
N GLY A 80 -20.89 -3.34 1.75
CA GLY A 80 -19.54 -3.81 1.43
C GLY A 80 -18.82 -4.63 2.50
N GLY A 81 -19.40 -4.83 3.69
CA GLY A 81 -18.80 -5.64 4.76
C GLY A 81 -18.46 -7.09 4.37
N GLN A 82 -19.14 -7.65 3.36
CA GLN A 82 -18.77 -8.96 2.79
C GLN A 82 -17.34 -8.95 2.21
N LYS A 83 -16.87 -7.82 1.64
CA LYS A 83 -15.51 -7.70 1.14
C LYS A 83 -14.49 -7.87 2.26
N VAL A 84 -14.73 -7.20 3.39
CA VAL A 84 -13.85 -7.25 4.57
C VAL A 84 -13.82 -8.67 5.17
N ARG A 85 -14.98 -9.34 5.25
CA ARG A 85 -15.05 -10.74 5.71
C ARG A 85 -14.22 -11.66 4.81
N LEU A 86 -14.41 -11.58 3.49
CA LEU A 86 -13.69 -12.40 2.51
C LEU A 86 -12.18 -12.12 2.55
N LEU A 87 -11.79 -10.84 2.67
CA LEU A 87 -10.40 -10.45 2.80
C LEU A 87 -9.78 -11.03 4.07
N LYS A 88 -10.47 -10.93 5.21
CA LYS A 88 -10.03 -11.50 6.48
C LYS A 88 -9.79 -13.01 6.37
N GLU A 89 -10.74 -13.75 5.81
CA GLU A 89 -10.62 -15.20 5.60
C GLU A 89 -9.41 -15.53 4.70
N ALA A 90 -9.27 -14.80 3.59
CA ALA A 90 -8.16 -14.99 2.66
C ALA A 90 -6.79 -14.70 3.29
N LEU A 91 -6.70 -13.70 4.18
CA LEU A 91 -5.48 -13.35 4.89
C LEU A 91 -5.09 -14.39 5.94
N GLN A 92 -6.06 -14.98 6.63
CA GLN A 92 -5.78 -16.06 7.59
C GLN A 92 -5.17 -17.31 6.94
N GLU A 93 -5.45 -17.54 5.66
CA GLU A 93 -4.85 -18.61 4.88
C GLU A 93 -3.44 -18.28 4.37
N MET A 94 -3.09 -16.99 4.26
CA MET A 94 -1.80 -16.53 3.78
C MET A 94 -0.77 -16.61 4.91
N LYS A 95 0.10 -17.62 4.86
CA LYS A 95 1.16 -17.85 5.85
C LYS A 95 2.49 -17.15 5.53
N ASN A 96 2.55 -16.37 4.46
CA ASN A 96 3.80 -15.78 3.98
C ASN A 96 3.94 -14.34 4.49
N GLU A 97 4.79 -14.16 5.50
CA GLU A 97 5.04 -12.88 6.17
C GLU A 97 5.72 -11.84 5.28
N ASP A 98 6.33 -12.29 4.17
CA ASP A 98 7.09 -11.46 3.25
C ASP A 98 6.26 -10.91 2.07
N THR A 99 4.94 -11.07 2.09
CA THR A 99 4.07 -10.64 0.97
C THR A 99 3.53 -9.22 1.20
N ILE A 100 3.61 -8.39 0.17
CA ILE A 100 2.90 -7.11 0.08
C ILE A 100 1.58 -7.36 -0.65
N ILE A 101 0.48 -6.91 -0.06
CA ILE A 101 -0.85 -7.11 -0.61
C ILE A 101 -1.43 -5.75 -0.96
N LEU A 102 -1.86 -5.59 -2.21
CA LEU A 102 -2.75 -4.51 -2.61
C LEU A 102 -4.16 -5.08 -2.71
N PHE A 103 -5.01 -4.70 -1.77
CA PHE A 103 -6.45 -4.92 -1.88
C PHE A 103 -7.07 -3.81 -2.72
N THR A 104 -7.93 -4.14 -3.69
CA THR A 104 -8.63 -3.15 -4.51
C THR A 104 -9.98 -3.67 -4.96
N ASP A 105 -10.93 -2.77 -5.20
CA ASP A 105 -12.12 -3.08 -5.98
C ASP A 105 -11.75 -3.42 -7.43
N SER A 106 -12.70 -4.01 -8.16
CA SER A 106 -12.45 -4.51 -9.52
C SER A 106 -13.52 -4.18 -10.57
N TYR A 107 -14.72 -3.74 -10.17
CA TYR A 107 -15.77 -3.45 -11.15
C TYR A 107 -15.57 -2.08 -11.84
N ASP A 108 -14.89 -1.16 -11.17
CA ASP A 108 -14.67 0.23 -11.57
C ASP A 108 -13.19 0.64 -11.50
N VAL A 109 -12.27 -0.31 -11.32
CA VAL A 109 -10.82 -0.07 -11.22
C VAL A 109 -10.08 -0.58 -12.46
N ILE A 110 -9.03 0.14 -12.85
CA ILE A 110 -8.02 -0.30 -13.83
C ILE A 110 -6.62 -0.01 -13.29
N PHE A 111 -5.64 -0.82 -13.70
CA PHE A 111 -4.22 -0.51 -13.48
C PHE A 111 -3.70 0.42 -14.58
N SER A 112 -2.87 1.38 -14.20
CA SER A 112 -2.22 2.33 -15.10
C SER A 112 -0.68 2.31 -15.04
N SER A 113 -0.11 1.46 -14.18
CA SER A 113 1.34 1.21 -14.08
C SER A 113 1.61 -0.18 -13.49
N GLY A 114 2.84 -0.65 -13.63
CA GLY A 114 3.28 -1.98 -13.20
C GLY A 114 3.83 -2.08 -11.77
N PRO A 115 4.10 -3.31 -11.30
CA PRO A 115 4.50 -3.62 -9.93
C PRO A 115 5.69 -2.80 -9.43
N ARG A 116 6.69 -2.56 -10.29
CA ARG A 116 7.88 -1.79 -9.96
C ARG A 116 7.58 -0.38 -9.45
N GLU A 117 6.69 0.35 -10.12
CA GLU A 117 6.35 1.72 -9.71
C GLU A 117 5.53 1.70 -8.43
N LEU A 118 4.58 0.77 -8.33
CA LEU A 118 3.74 0.58 -7.15
C LEU A 118 4.60 0.30 -5.91
N LEU A 119 5.49 -0.69 -5.98
CA LEU A 119 6.37 -1.07 -4.88
C LEU A 119 7.30 0.07 -4.49
N LYS A 120 7.88 0.77 -5.46
CA LYS A 120 8.68 1.97 -5.20
C LYS A 120 7.89 3.00 -4.39
N LYS A 121 6.67 3.35 -4.84
CA LYS A 121 5.84 4.34 -4.14
C LYS A 121 5.41 3.87 -2.74
N PHE A 122 5.11 2.58 -2.58
CA PHE A 122 4.78 2.00 -1.29
C PHE A 122 5.97 2.07 -0.31
N GLN A 123 7.18 1.76 -0.76
CA GLN A 123 8.40 1.90 0.06
C GLN A 123 8.66 3.37 0.44
N GLN A 124 8.46 4.28 -0.51
CA GLN A 124 8.60 5.73 -0.28
C GLN A 124 7.59 6.29 0.73
N ALA A 125 6.41 5.68 0.83
CA ALA A 125 5.41 6.04 1.83
C ALA A 125 5.90 5.73 3.26
N LYS A 126 6.86 4.81 3.45
CA LYS A 126 7.45 4.45 4.74
C LYS A 126 6.40 4.06 5.81
N HIS A 127 5.32 3.44 5.36
CA HIS A 127 4.25 2.94 6.23
C HIS A 127 4.01 1.46 5.93
N LYS A 128 3.60 0.72 6.97
CA LYS A 128 3.26 -0.71 6.84
C LYS A 128 1.92 -0.93 6.13
N VAL A 129 1.01 0.03 6.26
CA VAL A 129 -0.32 0.04 5.66
C VAL A 129 -0.56 1.43 5.10
N VAL A 130 -1.03 1.50 3.86
CA VAL A 130 -1.35 2.74 3.13
C VAL A 130 -2.73 2.57 2.53
N PHE A 131 -3.67 3.41 2.95
CA PHE A 131 -5.03 3.47 2.41
C PHE A 131 -5.09 4.48 1.26
N SER A 132 -6.00 4.28 0.31
CA SER A 132 -6.39 5.35 -0.60
C SER A 132 -7.00 6.53 0.16
N SER A 133 -7.03 7.71 -0.46
CA SER A 133 -7.58 8.91 0.16
C SER A 133 -8.59 9.62 -0.73
N GLU A 134 -9.61 10.17 -0.10
CA GLU A 134 -10.73 10.88 -0.71
C GLU A 134 -10.92 12.27 -0.08
N SER A 135 -11.56 13.16 -0.84
CA SER A 135 -11.85 14.52 -0.39
C SER A 135 -13.11 14.58 0.50
N LEU A 136 -14.02 13.61 0.38
CA LEU A 136 -15.28 13.56 1.11
C LEU A 136 -15.18 12.61 2.30
N ILE A 137 -15.61 13.06 3.48
CA ILE A 137 -15.80 12.16 4.63
C ILE A 137 -17.15 11.45 4.51
N TRP A 138 -17.11 10.13 4.52
CA TRP A 138 -18.29 9.28 4.41
C TRP A 138 -18.06 7.96 5.18
N PRO A 139 -19.09 7.35 5.78
CA PRO A 139 -20.48 7.78 5.84
C PRO A 139 -20.76 8.77 6.99
N ASP A 140 -19.90 8.79 8.01
CA ASP A 140 -20.12 9.56 9.23
C ASP A 140 -19.23 10.81 9.30
N ARG A 141 -19.83 11.96 8.98
CA ARG A 141 -19.18 13.27 9.03
C ARG A 141 -18.69 13.67 10.43
N HIS A 142 -19.22 13.09 11.50
CA HIS A 142 -18.79 13.43 12.87
C HIS A 142 -17.36 12.92 13.17
N LEU A 143 -16.78 12.10 12.30
CA LEU A 143 -15.40 11.63 12.42
C LEU A 143 -14.39 12.61 11.80
N GLU A 144 -14.83 13.76 11.28
CA GLU A 144 -13.96 14.73 10.60
C GLU A 144 -12.83 15.22 11.51
N ASP A 145 -13.17 15.61 12.74
CA ASP A 145 -12.21 16.11 13.72
C ASP A 145 -11.22 15.03 14.21
N LYS A 146 -11.55 13.75 14.00
CA LYS A 146 -10.65 12.64 14.34
C LYS A 146 -9.61 12.36 13.26
N HIS A 147 -9.78 12.90 12.05
CA HIS A 147 -8.80 12.78 10.98
C HIS A 147 -7.74 13.87 11.12
N PRO A 148 -6.45 13.55 10.92
CA PRO A 148 -5.39 14.55 10.92
C PRO A 148 -5.68 15.66 9.91
N HIS A 149 -5.30 16.90 10.24
CA HIS A 149 -5.32 17.97 9.23
C HIS A 149 -4.13 17.78 8.29
N VAL A 150 -4.39 17.95 6.99
CA VAL A 150 -3.38 17.90 5.93
C VAL A 150 -3.35 19.25 5.21
N THR A 151 -2.16 19.73 4.88
CA THR A 151 -1.98 21.00 4.17
C THR A 151 -2.39 20.90 2.70
N GLU A 152 -2.10 19.77 2.08
CA GLU A 152 -2.35 19.50 0.67
C GLU A 152 -2.82 18.05 0.49
N GLY A 153 -3.62 17.82 -0.56
CA GLY A 153 -4.15 16.49 -0.90
C GLY A 153 -5.47 16.14 -0.22
N ASN A 154 -5.86 14.87 -0.37
CA ASN A 154 -7.07 14.32 0.22
C ASN A 154 -6.87 13.97 1.69
N ARG A 155 -7.88 14.23 2.53
CA ARG A 155 -7.79 14.10 3.98
C ARG A 155 -8.36 12.79 4.52
N PHE A 156 -9.38 12.25 3.87
CA PHE A 156 -10.17 11.16 4.43
C PHE A 156 -9.80 9.83 3.78
N LEU A 157 -10.04 8.74 4.50
CA LEU A 157 -9.77 7.39 4.03
C LEU A 157 -10.76 7.00 2.93
N GLY A 158 -10.26 6.46 1.83
CA GLY A 158 -11.04 5.76 0.80
C GLY A 158 -10.88 4.25 0.95
N SER A 159 -11.96 3.48 0.81
CA SER A 159 -11.94 2.01 0.94
C SER A 159 -11.80 1.26 -0.39
N GLY A 160 -11.60 2.00 -1.49
CA GLY A 160 -11.55 1.44 -2.85
C GLY A 160 -10.23 0.75 -3.19
N GLY A 161 -9.14 1.08 -2.49
CA GLY A 161 -7.86 0.41 -2.63
C GLY A 161 -6.88 0.69 -1.50
N ASP A 162 -6.31 -0.37 -0.91
CA ASP A 162 -5.44 -0.32 0.26
C ASP A 162 -4.25 -1.27 0.09
N ALA A 163 -3.03 -0.79 0.36
CA ALA A 163 -1.80 -1.57 0.28
C ALA A 163 -1.21 -1.82 1.68
N TYR A 164 -0.72 -3.02 1.94
CA TYR A 164 -0.05 -3.34 3.20
C TYR A 164 1.02 -4.43 3.07
N SER A 165 1.97 -4.41 3.99
CA SER A 165 3.00 -5.43 4.16
C SER A 165 2.70 -6.26 5.41
N GLN A 166 2.90 -7.58 5.32
CA GLN A 166 2.65 -8.54 6.42
C GLN A 166 3.82 -8.69 7.40
N HIS A 167 4.83 -7.79 7.42
CA HIS A 167 5.93 -7.88 8.38
C HIS A 167 5.42 -7.82 9.83
N GLN A 168 5.49 -8.96 10.53
CA GLN A 168 5.39 -9.02 11.98
C GLN A 168 6.64 -8.35 12.56
N ASP A 169 6.43 -7.47 13.54
CA ASP A 169 7.54 -6.93 14.32
C ASP A 169 8.23 -8.08 15.06
N GLU A 170 9.52 -8.29 14.79
CA GLU A 170 10.43 -8.62 15.89
C GLU A 170 10.33 -7.44 16.87
N ALA A 171 9.62 -7.68 17.97
CA ALA A 171 9.53 -6.75 19.08
C ALA A 171 10.96 -6.39 19.51
N GLY A 172 11.37 -5.16 19.22
CA GLY A 172 12.52 -4.55 19.86
C GLY A 172 12.25 -4.45 21.35
N GLU A 173 13.13 -5.10 22.11
CA GLU A 173 13.31 -5.04 23.56
C GLU A 173 13.38 -3.61 24.12
#